data_AF-A0A2X2KCP7-F1
#
_entry.id   AF-A0A2X2KCP7-F1
#
_cell.length_a   1.000
_cell.length_b   1.000
_cell.length_c   1.000
_cell.angle_alpha   90.00
_cell.angle_beta   90.00
_cell.angle_gamma   90.00
#
_symmetry.space_group_name_H-M   'P 1'
#
loop_
_entity.id
_entity.type
_entity.pdbx_description
1 polymer ?
#
loop_
_entity_poly.entity_id
_entity_poly.type
_entity_poly.pdbx_seq_one_letter_code
_entity_poly.pdbx_strand_id
1 'polypeptide(L)'
;MDNHGILESLLFTAGDEGLDEKQLLEILDISKDQLVELIENYSSHGLIIQRFGTTYVLTTKKEASMYIEQLIEQKSQMKLSQAAMEVLSIIAYNQPLSRSDIELIRSINSDGAVKTLIAKGLVEAKVVNEQRSQQLITTDLFLNVFGISNIEDLPTTEEDDEEMDAFFSNLVNQKEKIMTKELERLQKRIANSGYTSRRKAETLISEGKVKVNGTTVTELGTKVKPSDTIEVEGIKIELEDKIYILFHKPTQVITSVSDDRGRTVVTDYFKDIEARIYPVVV
;
A
#
# COMPACT_ATOMS: atom_id res chain seq x y z
N MET A 1 14.76 33.83 12.84
CA MET A 1 15.03 32.40 12.59
C MET A 1 16.22 32.32 11.66
N ASP A 2 17.02 31.28 11.76
CA ASP A 2 18.03 30.95 10.76
C ASP A 2 17.37 30.36 9.51
N ASN A 3 18.13 30.25 8.41
CA ASN A 3 17.58 29.74 7.15
C ASN A 3 17.05 28.30 7.28
N HIS A 4 17.63 27.49 8.18
CA HIS A 4 17.12 26.13 8.46
C HIS A 4 15.75 26.16 9.13
N GLY A 5 15.54 27.00 10.15
CA GLY A 5 14.25 27.15 10.81
C GLY A 5 13.17 27.72 9.88
N ILE A 6 13.55 28.62 8.96
CA ILE A 6 12.63 29.16 7.95
C ILE A 6 12.25 28.07 6.94
N LEU A 7 13.23 27.33 6.40
CA LEU A 7 12.98 26.22 5.48
C LEU A 7 12.08 25.15 6.11
N GLU A 8 12.37 24.73 7.35
CA GLU A 8 11.54 23.78 8.10
C GLU A 8 10.10 24.31 8.26
N SER A 9 9.94 25.58 8.63
CA SER A 9 8.62 26.19 8.80
C SER A 9 7.82 26.22 7.49
N LEU A 10 8.47 26.56 6.37
CA LEU A 10 7.85 26.59 5.05
C LEU A 10 7.38 25.19 4.64
N LEU A 11 8.27 24.18 4.75
CA LEU A 11 7.94 22.81 4.37
C LEU A 11 6.92 22.17 5.32
N PHE A 12 6.98 22.46 6.62
CA PHE A 12 5.96 22.01 7.57
C PHE A 12 4.58 22.60 7.25
N THR A 13 4.53 23.87 6.86
CA THR A 13 3.27 24.54 6.48
C THR A 13 2.70 23.97 5.18
N ALA A 14 3.57 23.63 4.22
CA ALA A 14 3.18 23.00 2.96
C ALA A 14 2.71 21.54 3.13
N GLY A 15 3.10 20.87 4.21
CA GLY A 15 2.68 19.50 4.51
C GLY A 15 3.12 18.52 3.43
N ASP A 16 2.22 17.61 3.05
CA ASP A 16 2.51 16.49 2.15
C ASP A 16 2.65 16.93 0.68
N GLU A 17 2.09 18.09 0.31
CA GLU A 17 2.24 18.67 -1.04
C GLU A 17 3.66 19.18 -1.30
N GLY A 18 4.35 19.62 -0.25
CA GLY A 18 5.70 20.17 -0.33
C GLY A 18 5.79 21.51 -1.07
N LEU A 19 7.03 21.92 -1.38
CA LEU A 19 7.31 23.14 -2.15
C LEU A 19 8.28 22.85 -3.29
N ASP A 20 7.99 23.43 -4.46
CA ASP A 20 8.87 23.32 -5.63
C ASP A 20 10.20 24.06 -5.41
N GLU A 21 11.28 23.54 -5.98
CA GLU A 21 12.63 24.12 -5.95
C GLU A 21 12.61 25.62 -6.30
N LYS A 22 11.86 26.03 -7.32
CA LYS A 22 11.80 27.45 -7.73
C LYS A 22 11.13 28.32 -6.67
N GLN A 23 10.07 27.83 -6.04
CA GLN A 23 9.38 28.55 -4.98
C GLN A 23 10.28 28.74 -3.77
N LEU A 24 11.05 27.71 -3.40
CA LEU A 24 12.01 27.80 -2.29
C LEU A 24 13.13 28.80 -2.59
N LEU A 25 13.69 28.78 -3.80
CA LEU A 25 14.73 29.73 -4.21
C LEU A 25 14.22 31.18 -4.18
N GLU A 26 13.00 31.41 -4.65
CA GLU A 26 12.37 32.73 -4.66
C GLU A 26 12.03 33.22 -3.25
N ILE A 27 11.42 32.39 -2.41
CA ILE A 27 10.99 32.77 -1.05
C ILE A 27 12.19 32.98 -0.12
N LEU A 28 13.20 32.12 -0.21
CA LEU A 28 14.39 32.20 0.64
C LEU A 28 15.43 33.20 0.12
N ASP A 29 15.27 33.66 -1.12
CA ASP A 29 16.22 34.53 -1.83
C ASP A 29 17.65 33.96 -1.81
N ILE A 30 17.78 32.68 -2.20
CA ILE A 30 19.06 31.95 -2.22
C ILE A 30 19.31 31.28 -3.57
N SER A 31 20.58 30.99 -3.84
CA SER A 31 20.99 30.19 -4.98
C SER A 31 20.71 28.69 -4.77
N LYS A 32 20.73 27.95 -5.88
CA LYS A 32 20.55 26.49 -5.86
C LYS A 32 21.59 25.78 -5.00
N ASP A 33 22.84 26.19 -5.08
CA ASP A 33 23.94 25.57 -4.31
C ASP A 33 23.74 25.81 -2.81
N GLN A 34 23.30 27.00 -2.43
CA GLN A 34 22.96 27.32 -1.04
C GLN A 34 21.75 26.52 -0.55
N LEU A 35 20.73 26.30 -1.39
CA LEU A 35 19.58 25.46 -1.03
C LEU A 35 20.01 24.00 -0.79
N VAL A 36 20.88 23.45 -1.64
CA VAL A 36 21.43 22.10 -1.47
C VAL A 36 22.20 21.99 -0.17
N GLU A 37 23.11 22.93 0.11
CA GLU A 37 23.88 22.97 1.36
C GLU A 37 22.96 23.09 2.59
N LEU A 38 21.90 23.90 2.51
CA LEU A 38 20.92 24.07 3.58
C LEU A 38 20.13 22.78 3.87
N ILE A 39 19.84 21.99 2.84
CA ILE A 39 19.14 20.72 2.98
C ILE A 39 20.09 19.62 3.50
N GLU A 40 21.34 19.58 3.01
CA GLU A 40 22.33 18.60 3.47
C GLU A 40 22.69 18.79 4.94
N ASN A 41 22.72 20.04 5.41
CA ASN A 41 22.99 20.38 6.80
C ASN A 41 21.74 20.37 7.70
N TYR A 42 20.55 20.15 7.13
CA TYR A 42 19.33 20.05 7.90
C TYR A 42 19.34 18.80 8.80
N SER A 43 19.24 19.02 10.11
CA SER A 43 19.21 17.93 11.10
C SER A 43 18.10 18.17 12.11
N SER A 44 17.09 17.29 12.09
CA SER A 44 16.04 17.19 13.10
C SER A 44 16.05 15.82 13.76
N HIS A 45 15.46 15.70 14.95
CA HIS A 45 15.43 14.44 15.70
C HIS A 45 14.53 13.39 15.04
N GLY A 46 13.38 13.80 14.50
CA GLY A 46 12.37 12.90 13.93
C GLY A 46 11.97 13.19 12.49
N LEU A 47 12.43 14.31 11.92
CA LEU A 47 12.06 14.76 10.58
C LEU A 47 13.28 14.79 9.65
N ILE A 48 13.01 14.67 8.35
CA ILE A 48 13.98 14.80 7.26
C ILE A 48 13.32 15.50 6.08
N ILE A 49 14.12 16.22 5.29
CA ILE A 49 13.67 16.79 4.03
C ILE A 49 13.97 15.77 2.93
N GLN A 50 12.94 15.35 2.20
CA GLN A 50 13.09 14.51 1.01
C GLN A 50 12.72 15.28 -0.24
N ARG A 51 13.35 14.91 -1.35
CA ARG A 51 13.08 15.47 -2.67
C ARG A 51 12.34 14.45 -3.53
N PHE A 52 11.19 14.85 -4.07
CA PHE A 52 10.41 14.10 -5.06
C PHE A 52 10.32 14.92 -6.35
N GLY A 53 11.07 14.55 -7.38
CA GLY A 53 11.15 15.35 -8.61
C GLY A 53 11.77 16.72 -8.35
N THR A 54 10.99 17.79 -8.51
CA THR A 54 11.40 19.17 -8.19
C THR A 54 10.88 19.66 -6.84
N THR A 55 10.06 18.87 -6.16
CA THR A 55 9.41 19.23 -4.90
C THR A 55 10.21 18.72 -3.70
N TYR A 56 10.32 19.54 -2.67
CA TYR A 56 10.86 19.16 -1.38
C TYR A 56 9.73 19.03 -0.36
N VAL A 57 9.78 17.98 0.45
CA VAL A 57 8.75 17.63 1.44
C VAL A 57 9.41 17.32 2.77
N LEU A 58 8.84 17.85 3.86
CA LEU A 58 9.25 17.47 5.21
C LEU A 58 8.57 16.16 5.58
N THR A 59 9.36 15.12 5.77
CA THR A 59 8.88 13.75 6.05
C THR A 59 9.42 13.26 7.38
N THR A 60 8.91 12.12 7.84
CA THR A 60 9.38 11.49 9.07
C THR A 60 10.55 10.55 8.80
N LYS A 61 11.44 10.46 9.78
CA LYS A 61 12.54 9.51 9.80
C LYS A 61 12.03 8.07 9.86
N LYS A 62 12.73 7.14 9.21
CA LYS A 62 12.35 5.72 9.13
C LYS A 62 12.31 5.05 10.50
N GLU A 63 13.12 5.52 11.45
CA GLU A 63 13.16 5.05 12.83
C GLU A 63 11.82 5.23 13.56
N ALA A 64 11.02 6.22 13.14
CA ALA A 64 9.69 6.47 13.71
C ALA A 64 8.59 5.59 13.08
N SER A 65 8.90 4.77 12.06
CA SER A 65 7.86 4.07 11.27
C SER A 65 6.94 3.22 12.13
N MET A 66 7.48 2.45 13.09
CA MET A 66 6.69 1.60 13.98
C MET A 66 5.63 2.38 14.76
N TYR A 67 5.98 3.57 15.27
CA TYR A 67 5.06 4.40 16.05
C TYR A 67 4.05 5.13 15.16
N ILE A 68 4.47 5.53 13.96
CA ILE A 68 3.61 6.15 12.95
C ILE A 68 2.60 5.12 12.42
N GLU A 69 3.03 3.89 12.18
CA GLU A 69 2.16 2.76 11.83
C GLU A 69 1.11 2.53 12.91
N GLN A 70 1.49 2.48 14.19
CA GLN A 70 0.54 2.35 15.31
C GLN A 70 -0.45 3.53 15.38
N LEU A 71 0.02 4.76 15.14
CA LEU A 71 -0.84 5.94 15.09
C LEU A 71 -1.83 5.85 13.92
N ILE A 72 -1.38 5.38 12.76
CA ILE A 72 -2.22 5.17 11.58
C ILE A 72 -3.21 4.03 11.83
N GLU A 73 -2.82 2.93 12.48
CA GLU A 73 -3.70 1.81 12.83
C GLU A 73 -4.79 2.20 13.83
N GLN A 74 -4.45 3.02 14.83
CA GLN A 74 -5.46 3.60 15.73
C GLN A 74 -6.40 4.53 14.97
N LYS A 75 -5.89 5.29 14.00
CA LYS A 75 -6.72 6.10 13.11
C LYS A 75 -7.48 5.27 12.08
N SER A 76 -7.02 4.08 11.68
CA SER A 76 -7.62 3.24 10.63
C SER A 76 -8.80 2.39 11.11
N GLN A 77 -9.07 2.35 12.43
CA GLN A 77 -10.38 1.93 12.95
C GLN A 77 -11.54 2.75 12.38
N MET A 78 -11.25 3.83 11.65
CA MET A 78 -12.13 4.60 10.80
C MET A 78 -12.54 3.92 9.47
N LYS A 79 -12.76 2.59 9.43
CA LYS A 79 -13.37 1.95 8.26
C LYS A 79 -14.70 2.63 7.92
N LEU A 80 -14.91 2.92 6.64
CA LEU A 80 -16.22 3.38 6.18
C LEU A 80 -17.21 2.23 6.34
N SER A 81 -18.39 2.52 6.90
CA SER A 81 -19.48 1.55 6.88
C SER A 81 -19.92 1.31 5.43
N GLN A 82 -20.56 0.16 5.17
CA GLN A 82 -21.12 -0.14 3.85
C GLN A 82 -22.03 0.99 3.34
N ALA A 83 -22.90 1.52 4.21
CA ALA A 83 -23.74 2.67 3.88
C ALA A 83 -22.95 3.95 3.55
N ALA A 84 -21.78 4.17 4.15
CA ALA A 84 -20.93 5.31 3.83
C ALA A 84 -20.17 5.11 2.51
N MET A 85 -19.75 3.88 2.21
CA MET A 85 -19.15 3.54 0.91
C MET A 85 -20.16 3.70 -0.23
N GLU A 86 -21.38 3.21 -0.07
CA GLU A 86 -22.44 3.39 -1.08
C GLU A 86 -22.71 4.87 -1.39
N VAL A 87 -22.83 5.69 -0.34
CA VAL A 87 -23.02 7.14 -0.51
C VAL A 87 -21.82 7.80 -1.16
N LEU A 88 -20.60 7.38 -0.81
CA LEU A 88 -19.38 7.88 -1.42
C LEU A 88 -19.32 7.55 -2.92
N SER A 89 -19.65 6.33 -3.31
CA SER A 89 -19.70 5.92 -4.72
C SER A 89 -20.75 6.72 -5.50
N ILE A 90 -21.94 6.91 -4.94
CA ILE A 90 -22.98 7.73 -5.57
C ILE A 90 -22.49 9.16 -5.82
N ILE A 91 -21.84 9.78 -4.83
CA ILE A 91 -21.29 11.12 -4.97
C ILE A 91 -20.18 11.14 -6.03
N ALA A 92 -19.24 10.21 -5.98
CA ALA A 92 -18.10 10.17 -6.89
C ALA A 92 -18.52 10.09 -8.38
N TYR A 93 -19.54 9.29 -8.70
CA TYR A 93 -20.00 9.10 -10.08
C TYR A 93 -20.97 10.16 -10.58
N ASN A 94 -21.71 10.82 -9.69
CA ASN A 94 -22.82 11.69 -10.09
C ASN A 94 -22.62 13.14 -9.65
N GLN A 95 -21.49 13.47 -9.02
CA GLN A 95 -21.21 14.83 -8.57
C GLN A 95 -21.28 15.84 -9.73
N PRO A 96 -21.75 17.07 -9.47
CA PRO A 96 -22.24 17.58 -8.17
C PRO A 96 -23.66 17.09 -7.81
N LEU A 97 -23.87 16.64 -6.56
CA LEU A 97 -25.18 16.17 -6.05
C LEU A 97 -25.63 16.83 -4.75
N SER A 98 -26.92 17.11 -4.60
CA SER A 98 -27.47 17.57 -3.31
C SER A 98 -27.74 16.39 -2.38
N ARG A 99 -27.90 16.68 -1.07
CA ARG A 99 -28.29 15.65 -0.09
C ARG A 99 -29.60 14.95 -0.46
N SER A 100 -30.55 15.71 -1.01
CA SER A 100 -31.84 15.20 -1.44
C SER A 100 -31.72 14.24 -2.62
N ASP A 101 -30.81 14.52 -3.56
CA ASP A 101 -30.58 13.66 -4.73
C ASP A 101 -30.00 12.30 -4.31
N ILE A 102 -29.08 12.30 -3.33
CA ILE A 102 -28.51 11.07 -2.77
C ILE A 102 -29.59 10.23 -2.09
N GLU A 103 -30.48 10.85 -1.30
CA GLU A 103 -31.59 10.14 -0.66
C GLU A 103 -32.58 9.58 -1.68
N LEU A 104 -32.81 10.30 -2.79
CA LEU A 104 -33.64 9.82 -3.89
C LEU A 104 -33.03 8.60 -4.57
N ILE A 105 -31.72 8.62 -4.84
CA ILE A 105 -30.99 7.51 -5.47
C ILE A 105 -30.99 6.28 -4.55
N ARG A 106 -30.71 6.44 -3.25
CA ARG A 106 -30.66 5.32 -2.29
C ARG A 106 -32.02 4.87 -1.79
N SER A 107 -33.07 5.67 -1.99
CA SER A 107 -34.41 5.46 -1.41
C SER A 107 -34.44 5.37 0.13
N ILE A 108 -33.35 5.70 0.81
CA ILE A 108 -33.20 5.68 2.27
C ILE A 108 -32.40 6.89 2.77
N ASN A 109 -32.59 7.26 4.04
CA ASN A 109 -31.89 8.39 4.65
C ASN A 109 -30.36 8.17 4.61
N SER A 110 -29.65 9.20 4.17
CA SER A 110 -28.20 9.14 3.94
C SER A 110 -27.41 10.18 4.76
N ASP A 111 -28.10 10.89 5.66
CA ASP A 111 -27.57 12.09 6.30
C ASP A 111 -26.40 11.78 7.27
N GLY A 112 -26.46 10.63 7.95
CA GLY A 112 -25.36 10.14 8.80
C GLY A 112 -24.11 9.74 8.02
N ALA A 113 -24.29 9.12 6.85
CA ALA A 113 -23.20 8.75 5.95
C ALA A 113 -22.54 10.00 5.36
N VAL A 114 -23.33 10.96 4.87
CA VAL A 114 -22.84 12.25 4.37
C VAL A 114 -22.04 13.00 5.44
N LYS A 115 -22.56 13.12 6.67
CA LYS A 115 -21.84 13.76 7.78
C LYS A 115 -20.50 13.07 8.07
N THR A 116 -20.48 11.74 8.00
CA THR A 116 -19.25 10.95 8.21
C THR A 116 -18.22 11.20 7.11
N LEU A 117 -18.65 11.26 5.84
CA LEU A 117 -17.76 11.50 4.70
C LEU A 117 -17.17 12.92 4.73
N ILE A 118 -17.98 13.93 5.09
CA ILE A 118 -17.51 15.30 5.28
C ILE A 118 -16.53 15.38 6.46
N ALA A 119 -16.86 14.76 7.60
CA ALA A 119 -15.98 14.75 8.76
C ALA A 119 -14.64 14.05 8.49
N LYS A 120 -14.61 13.07 7.58
CA LYS A 120 -13.39 12.40 7.12
C LYS A 120 -12.68 13.15 6.00
N GLY A 121 -13.24 14.24 5.50
CA GLY A 121 -12.66 15.06 4.43
C GLY A 121 -12.69 14.42 3.04
N LEU A 122 -13.44 13.32 2.83
CA LEU A 122 -13.53 12.65 1.52
C LEU A 122 -14.51 13.36 0.57
N VAL A 123 -15.45 14.11 1.15
CA VAL A 123 -16.48 14.87 0.43
C VAL A 123 -16.57 16.25 1.05
N GLU A 124 -16.80 17.27 0.24
CA GLU A 124 -17.06 18.63 0.70
C GLU A 124 -18.36 19.19 0.10
N ALA A 125 -18.93 20.17 0.78
CA ALA A 125 -20.17 20.83 0.37
C ALA A 125 -19.84 22.20 -0.24
N LYS A 126 -20.05 22.37 -1.54
CA LYS A 126 -19.86 23.63 -2.28
C LYS A 126 -21.19 24.18 -2.79
N VAL A 127 -21.29 25.51 -2.86
CA VAL A 127 -22.38 26.17 -3.59
C VAL A 127 -21.98 26.25 -5.05
N VAL A 128 -22.72 25.56 -5.91
CA VAL A 128 -22.45 25.49 -7.36
C VAL A 128 -23.59 26.18 -8.09
N ASN A 129 -23.26 27.01 -9.09
CA ASN A 129 -24.21 27.64 -10.02
C ASN A 129 -25.38 28.41 -9.36
N GLU A 130 -25.11 29.23 -8.33
CA GLU A 130 -26.10 30.07 -7.63
C GLU A 130 -27.32 29.31 -7.05
N GLN A 131 -27.26 27.98 -6.97
CA GLN A 131 -28.31 27.18 -6.37
C GLN A 131 -28.35 27.38 -4.84
N ARG A 132 -29.56 27.38 -4.26
CA ARG A 132 -29.74 27.55 -2.81
C ARG A 132 -29.25 26.37 -1.98
N SER A 133 -29.18 25.17 -2.57
CA SER A 133 -28.74 23.96 -1.89
C SER A 133 -27.24 23.73 -2.09
N GLN A 134 -26.56 23.35 -1.01
CA GLN A 134 -25.18 22.90 -1.10
C GLN A 134 -25.11 21.60 -1.90
N GLN A 135 -24.18 21.55 -2.85
CA GLN A 135 -23.83 20.40 -3.66
C GLN A 135 -22.63 19.70 -3.04
N LEU A 136 -22.63 18.37 -3.04
CA LEU A 136 -21.57 17.53 -2.51
C LEU A 136 -20.68 17.08 -3.67
N ILE A 137 -19.37 17.22 -3.46
CA ILE A 137 -18.33 16.80 -4.40
C ILE A 137 -17.21 16.07 -3.63
N THR A 138 -16.46 15.22 -4.31
CA THR A 138 -15.25 14.57 -3.80
C THR A 138 -14.11 15.58 -3.67
N THR A 139 -13.22 15.35 -2.72
CA THR A 139 -12.04 16.19 -2.47
C THR A 139 -10.75 15.61 -3.07
N ASP A 140 -9.65 16.35 -3.02
CA ASP A 140 -8.33 15.82 -3.36
C ASP A 140 -7.90 14.67 -2.42
N LEU A 141 -8.37 14.71 -1.16
CA LEU A 141 -8.16 13.60 -0.22
C LEU A 141 -8.83 12.31 -0.72
N PHE A 142 -10.00 12.40 -1.37
CA PHE A 142 -10.60 11.24 -2.02
C PHE A 142 -9.67 10.70 -3.12
N LEU A 143 -9.22 11.53 -4.06
CA LEU A 143 -8.32 11.10 -5.14
C LEU A 143 -7.06 10.41 -4.59
N ASN A 144 -6.44 11.00 -3.57
CA ASN A 144 -5.26 10.46 -2.89
C ASN A 144 -5.54 9.13 -2.16
N VAL A 145 -6.71 8.98 -1.53
CA VAL A 145 -7.09 7.73 -0.84
C VAL A 145 -7.36 6.62 -1.84
N PHE A 146 -7.94 6.94 -2.99
CA PHE A 146 -8.31 5.99 -4.05
C PHE A 146 -7.22 5.83 -5.13
N GLY A 147 -6.08 6.50 -5.01
CA GLY A 147 -4.92 6.31 -5.89
C GLY A 147 -5.17 6.71 -7.35
N ILE A 148 -6.11 7.62 -7.58
CA ILE A 148 -6.48 8.14 -8.91
C ILE A 148 -6.03 9.59 -9.04
N SER A 149 -5.71 10.02 -10.26
CA SER A 149 -5.15 11.38 -10.48
C SER A 149 -6.26 12.40 -10.75
N ASN A 150 -7.39 11.95 -11.26
CA ASN A 150 -8.58 12.74 -11.51
C ASN A 150 -9.83 11.86 -11.38
N ILE A 151 -11.02 12.48 -11.39
CA ILE A 151 -12.28 11.74 -11.18
C ILE A 151 -12.66 10.89 -12.40
N GLU A 152 -12.21 11.27 -13.59
CA GLU A 152 -12.47 10.58 -14.84
C GLU A 152 -11.73 9.24 -14.93
N ASP A 153 -10.73 9.00 -14.07
CA ASP A 153 -10.03 7.72 -13.91
C ASP A 153 -10.90 6.66 -13.19
N LEU A 154 -12.13 7.01 -12.77
CA LEU A 154 -13.06 6.04 -12.17
C LEU A 154 -13.60 5.06 -13.23
N PRO A 155 -13.77 3.77 -12.88
CA PRO A 155 -14.37 2.76 -13.76
C PRO A 155 -15.73 3.20 -14.31
N THR A 156 -15.99 2.99 -15.59
CA THR A 156 -17.28 3.34 -16.18
C THR A 156 -18.35 2.31 -15.83
N THR A 157 -19.61 2.75 -15.68
CA THR A 157 -20.79 1.94 -15.30
C THR A 157 -21.21 0.85 -16.31
N GLU A 158 -20.38 0.56 -17.31
CA GLU A 158 -20.54 -0.60 -18.22
C GLU A 158 -19.85 -1.87 -17.67
N GLU A 159 -19.10 -1.74 -16.57
CA GLU A 159 -18.47 -2.83 -15.81
C GLU A 159 -19.38 -3.23 -14.63
N ASP A 160 -19.58 -4.54 -14.42
CA ASP A 160 -20.55 -5.12 -13.47
C ASP A 160 -20.42 -4.54 -12.05
N ASP A 161 -21.55 -4.42 -11.33
CA ASP A 161 -21.61 -3.94 -9.93
C ASP A 161 -20.60 -4.68 -9.00
N GLU A 162 -20.25 -5.92 -9.33
CA GLU A 162 -19.24 -6.72 -8.62
C GLU A 162 -17.80 -6.22 -8.84
N GLU A 163 -17.46 -5.73 -10.03
CA GLU A 163 -16.16 -5.08 -10.31
C GLU A 163 -16.07 -3.73 -9.62
N MET A 164 -17.19 -3.01 -9.48
CA MET A 164 -17.26 -1.75 -8.75
C MET A 164 -16.98 -1.96 -7.25
N ASP A 165 -17.68 -2.89 -6.61
CA ASP A 165 -17.45 -3.23 -5.21
C ASP A 165 -16.05 -3.81 -4.99
N ALA A 166 -15.53 -4.60 -5.94
CA ALA A 166 -14.17 -5.10 -5.93
C ALA A 166 -13.14 -3.99 -6.14
N PHE A 167 -13.41 -2.96 -6.93
CA PHE A 167 -12.53 -1.81 -7.18
C PHE A 167 -12.39 -0.95 -5.92
N PHE A 168 -13.52 -0.54 -5.32
CA PHE A 168 -13.51 0.23 -4.07
C PHE A 168 -12.95 -0.59 -2.89
N SER A 169 -13.25 -1.90 -2.82
CA SER A 169 -12.64 -2.80 -1.83
C SER A 169 -11.15 -3.00 -2.06
N ASN A 170 -10.71 -3.16 -3.32
CA ASN A 170 -9.29 -3.29 -3.64
C ASN A 170 -8.53 -2.00 -3.44
N LEU A 171 -9.13 -0.82 -3.62
CA LEU A 171 -8.47 0.47 -3.41
C LEU A 171 -8.28 0.80 -1.94
N VAL A 172 -9.31 0.56 -1.12
CA VAL A 172 -9.17 0.61 0.35
C VAL A 172 -8.11 -0.40 0.82
N ASN A 173 -8.04 -1.56 0.16
CA ASN A 173 -7.05 -2.59 0.45
C ASN A 173 -5.71 -2.38 -0.27
N GLN A 174 -5.53 -1.44 -1.21
CA GLN A 174 -4.27 -1.31 -1.97
C GLN A 174 -3.20 -0.66 -1.08
N LYS A 175 -3.59 0.26 -0.20
CA LYS A 175 -2.74 0.72 0.91
C LYS A 175 -2.48 -0.40 1.92
N GLU A 176 -3.48 -1.24 2.22
CA GLU A 176 -3.27 -2.47 3.03
C GLU A 176 -2.33 -3.47 2.34
N LYS A 177 -2.30 -3.58 1.00
CA LYS A 177 -1.48 -4.54 0.23
C LYS A 177 -0.03 -4.07 0.08
N ILE A 178 0.16 -2.75 0.02
CA ILE A 178 1.49 -2.12 0.14
C ILE A 178 2.01 -2.28 1.58
N MET A 179 1.16 -2.13 2.61
CA MET A 179 1.51 -2.31 4.03
C MET A 179 1.67 -3.77 4.49
N THR A 180 0.84 -4.71 4.02
CA THR A 180 0.93 -6.14 4.39
C THR A 180 2.07 -6.87 3.71
N LYS A 181 2.78 -6.21 2.78
CA LYS A 181 4.03 -6.71 2.23
C LYS A 181 5.17 -6.73 3.27
N GLU A 182 5.01 -6.07 4.42
CA GLU A 182 6.04 -5.96 5.45
C GLU A 182 6.07 -7.08 6.49
N LEU A 183 5.02 -7.91 6.65
CA LEU A 183 5.03 -8.97 7.67
C LEU A 183 4.49 -10.29 7.10
N GLU A 184 5.40 -11.17 6.71
CA GLU A 184 5.09 -12.51 6.22
C GLU A 184 5.23 -13.54 7.35
N ARG A 185 4.36 -14.56 7.40
CA ARG A 185 4.50 -15.65 8.38
C ARG A 185 5.85 -16.36 8.20
N LEU A 186 6.57 -16.64 9.29
CA LEU A 186 7.91 -17.23 9.28
C LEU A 186 7.98 -18.54 8.48
N GLN A 187 6.99 -19.44 8.62
CA GLN A 187 6.95 -20.68 7.84
C GLN A 187 6.73 -20.45 6.33
N LYS A 188 6.05 -19.36 5.96
CA LYS A 188 5.86 -18.97 4.55
C LYS A 188 7.16 -18.42 4.00
N ARG A 189 7.86 -17.60 4.79
CA ARG A 189 9.17 -17.04 4.47
C ARG A 189 10.24 -18.12 4.23
N ILE A 190 10.36 -19.10 5.14
CA ILE A 190 11.27 -20.25 5.02
C ILE A 190 10.91 -21.12 3.80
N ALA A 191 9.63 -21.26 3.48
CA ALA A 191 9.22 -22.02 2.30
C ALA A 191 9.51 -21.29 0.99
N ASN A 192 9.36 -19.96 0.98
CA ASN A 192 9.63 -19.14 -0.19
C ASN A 192 11.14 -19.04 -0.50
N SER A 193 12.02 -19.24 0.48
CA SER A 193 13.47 -19.33 0.27
C SER A 193 13.92 -20.69 -0.29
N GLY A 194 12.99 -21.58 -0.64
CA GLY A 194 13.31 -22.90 -1.17
C GLY A 194 13.73 -23.95 -0.14
N TYR A 195 14.02 -23.58 1.12
CA TYR A 195 14.62 -24.47 2.13
C TYR A 195 13.75 -25.72 2.41
N THR A 196 12.45 -25.55 2.63
CA THR A 196 11.54 -26.68 2.86
C THR A 196 10.07 -26.34 2.60
N SER A 197 9.15 -27.28 2.81
CA SER A 197 7.70 -27.00 2.72
C SER A 197 7.20 -26.17 3.91
N ARG A 198 6.09 -25.42 3.75
CA ARG A 198 5.49 -24.65 4.86
C ARG A 198 5.21 -25.50 6.09
N ARG A 199 4.66 -26.71 5.92
CA ARG A 199 4.35 -27.63 7.02
C ARG A 199 5.61 -28.12 7.73
N LYS A 200 6.66 -28.43 6.97
CA LYS A 200 7.93 -28.84 7.55
C LYS A 200 8.64 -27.68 8.25
N ALA A 201 8.51 -26.46 7.73
CA ALA A 201 9.00 -25.25 8.39
C ALA A 201 8.31 -25.02 9.74
N GLU A 202 7.00 -25.26 9.86
CA GLU A 202 6.30 -25.23 11.17
C GLU A 202 6.90 -26.23 12.16
N THR A 203 7.20 -27.45 11.71
CA THR A 203 7.89 -28.45 12.56
C THR A 203 9.25 -27.94 13.04
N LEU A 204 10.07 -27.40 12.14
CA LEU A 204 11.39 -26.86 12.48
C LEU A 204 11.33 -25.66 13.45
N ILE A 205 10.31 -24.80 13.31
CA ILE A 205 10.05 -23.72 14.26
C ILE A 205 9.73 -24.33 15.63
N SER A 206 8.77 -25.26 15.71
CA SER A 206 8.39 -25.89 16.98
C SER A 206 9.54 -26.66 17.67
N GLU A 207 10.47 -27.21 16.89
CA GLU A 207 11.68 -27.89 17.37
C GLU A 207 12.78 -26.91 17.84
N GLY A 208 12.59 -25.59 17.68
CA GLY A 208 13.58 -24.57 18.09
C GLY A 208 14.79 -24.50 17.17
N LYS A 209 14.66 -24.94 15.92
CA LYS A 209 15.75 -24.97 14.93
C LYS A 209 15.82 -23.72 14.06
N VAL A 210 14.95 -22.75 14.29
CA VAL A 210 14.86 -21.52 13.51
C VAL A 210 15.24 -20.34 14.39
N LYS A 211 16.12 -19.49 13.88
CA LYS A 211 16.46 -18.19 14.49
C LYS A 211 16.04 -17.05 13.58
N VAL A 212 15.52 -15.99 14.18
CA VAL A 212 15.24 -14.71 13.53
C VAL A 212 16.10 -13.65 14.22
N ASN A 213 16.95 -12.97 13.46
CA ASN A 213 17.90 -11.98 13.96
C ASN A 213 18.75 -12.49 15.15
N GLY A 214 19.16 -13.77 15.09
CA GLY A 214 19.96 -14.43 16.11
C GLY A 214 19.17 -14.98 17.31
N THR A 215 17.86 -14.73 17.39
CA THR A 215 17.00 -15.23 18.48
C THR A 215 16.22 -16.46 18.04
N THR A 216 16.28 -17.55 18.81
CA THR A 216 15.55 -18.79 18.53
C THR A 216 14.04 -18.58 18.67
N VAL A 217 13.28 -18.95 17.64
CA VAL A 217 11.82 -18.81 17.60
C VAL A 217 11.18 -20.20 17.62
N THR A 218 10.28 -20.41 18.59
CA THR A 218 9.52 -21.67 18.75
C THR A 218 8.00 -21.49 18.58
N GLU A 219 7.53 -20.26 18.47
CA GLU A 219 6.10 -19.95 18.40
C GLU A 219 5.57 -20.08 16.96
N LEU A 220 4.52 -20.88 16.78
CA LEU A 220 3.85 -20.99 15.48
C LEU A 220 3.00 -19.74 15.23
N GLY A 221 3.17 -19.10 14.08
CA GLY A 221 2.45 -17.87 13.73
C GLY A 221 3.29 -16.60 13.83
N THR A 222 4.54 -16.67 14.29
CA THR A 222 5.50 -15.57 14.22
C THR A 222 5.55 -14.99 12.82
N LYS A 223 5.47 -13.66 12.72
CA LYS A 223 5.59 -12.90 11.48
C LYS A 223 6.97 -12.24 11.44
N VAL A 224 7.54 -12.17 10.25
CA VAL A 224 8.89 -11.64 10.00
C VAL A 224 8.86 -10.62 8.88
N LYS A 225 9.75 -9.62 9.01
CA LYS A 225 9.93 -8.54 8.05
C LYS A 225 10.81 -8.97 6.86
N PRO A 226 10.68 -8.31 5.70
CA PRO A 226 11.59 -8.50 4.58
C PRO A 226 13.07 -8.30 4.94
N SER A 227 13.37 -7.43 5.90
CA SER A 227 14.72 -7.12 6.40
C SER A 227 15.25 -8.11 7.44
N ASP A 228 14.41 -8.99 7.99
CA ASP A 228 14.83 -9.89 9.05
C ASP A 228 15.75 -10.99 8.50
N THR A 229 16.85 -11.22 9.20
CA THR A 229 17.78 -12.32 8.91
C THR A 229 17.24 -13.59 9.53
N ILE A 230 17.00 -14.61 8.72
CA ILE A 230 16.46 -15.89 9.18
C ILE A 230 17.52 -16.97 8.98
N GLU A 231 17.70 -17.79 9.99
CA GLU A 231 18.65 -18.90 10.01
C GLU A 231 17.90 -20.17 10.40
N VAL A 232 18.05 -21.24 9.61
CA VAL A 232 17.45 -22.55 9.87
C VAL A 232 18.59 -23.55 10.02
N GLU A 233 18.69 -24.20 11.18
CA GLU A 233 19.74 -25.18 11.49
C GLU A 233 21.18 -24.66 11.28
N GLY A 234 21.42 -23.36 11.45
CA GLY A 234 22.73 -22.73 11.24
C GLY A 234 22.95 -22.12 9.86
N ILE A 235 22.01 -22.31 8.93
CA ILE A 235 22.11 -21.83 7.54
C ILE A 235 21.24 -20.59 7.39
N LYS A 236 21.83 -19.46 7.00
CA LYS A 236 21.08 -18.25 6.66
C LYS A 236 20.31 -18.47 5.36
N ILE A 237 19.01 -18.16 5.38
CA ILE A 237 18.17 -18.26 4.19
C ILE A 237 18.14 -16.92 3.46
N GLU A 238 18.43 -16.96 2.16
CA GLU A 238 18.30 -15.81 1.25
C GLU A 238 17.09 -16.01 0.33
N LEU A 239 16.53 -14.90 -0.17
CA LEU A 239 15.49 -14.97 -1.19
C LEU A 239 16.17 -15.16 -2.53
N GLU A 240 15.88 -16.27 -3.19
CA GLU A 240 16.33 -16.49 -4.57
C GLU A 240 15.52 -15.60 -5.53
N ASP A 241 16.20 -15.05 -6.53
CA ASP A 241 15.55 -14.35 -7.63
C ASP A 241 14.63 -15.31 -8.40
N LYS A 242 13.40 -14.87 -8.65
CA LYS A 242 12.43 -15.69 -9.38
C LYS A 242 12.72 -15.67 -10.87
N ILE A 243 12.85 -16.85 -11.45
CA ILE A 243 12.86 -17.06 -12.89
C ILE A 243 11.47 -17.55 -13.31
N TYR A 244 10.84 -16.87 -14.26
CA TYR A 244 9.58 -17.30 -14.86
C TYR A 244 9.86 -17.99 -16.19
N ILE A 245 9.34 -19.20 -16.35
CA ILE A 245 9.51 -20.00 -17.57
C ILE A 245 8.14 -20.16 -18.20
N LEU A 246 7.96 -19.55 -19.38
CA LEU A 246 6.78 -19.78 -20.19
C LEU A 246 6.98 -21.08 -20.98
N PHE A 247 6.20 -22.12 -20.65
CA PHE A 247 6.34 -23.44 -21.25
C PHE A 247 5.05 -23.85 -21.96
N HIS A 248 5.12 -23.92 -23.29
CA HIS A 248 4.05 -24.52 -24.09
C HIS A 248 4.12 -26.04 -23.96
N LYS A 249 3.44 -26.58 -22.95
CA LYS A 249 3.54 -27.99 -22.59
C LYS A 249 3.01 -28.91 -23.72
N PRO A 250 3.71 -30.00 -24.05
CA PRO A 250 3.21 -31.00 -25.00
C PRO A 250 1.91 -31.68 -24.52
N THR A 251 1.21 -32.31 -25.46
CA THR A 251 0.08 -33.18 -25.13
C THR A 251 0.54 -34.33 -24.23
N GLN A 252 -0.35 -34.79 -23.35
CA GLN A 252 -0.10 -35.89 -22.39
C GLN A 252 0.92 -35.59 -21.26
N VAL A 253 1.39 -34.35 -21.10
CA VAL A 253 2.24 -33.92 -19.98
C VAL A 253 1.40 -33.28 -18.86
N ILE A 254 1.66 -33.67 -17.61
CA ILE A 254 0.94 -33.22 -16.40
C ILE A 254 1.61 -31.99 -15.79
N THR A 255 0.81 -30.99 -15.45
CA THR A 255 1.24 -29.80 -14.69
C THR A 255 1.33 -30.12 -13.20
N SER A 256 2.37 -30.86 -12.81
CA SER A 256 2.66 -31.23 -11.41
C SER A 256 4.18 -31.30 -11.20
N VAL A 257 4.62 -31.28 -9.94
CA VAL A 257 6.03 -31.49 -9.56
C VAL A 257 6.39 -32.98 -9.58
N SER A 258 5.40 -33.86 -9.36
CA SER A 258 5.55 -35.32 -9.31
C SER A 258 4.23 -36.03 -9.67
N ASP A 259 4.31 -37.24 -10.19
CA ASP A 259 3.16 -38.10 -10.53
C ASP A 259 3.32 -39.50 -9.92
N ASP A 260 2.25 -40.02 -9.33
CA ASP A 260 2.19 -41.35 -8.68
C ASP A 260 1.98 -42.50 -9.68
N ARG A 261 1.65 -42.18 -10.95
CA ARG A 261 1.34 -43.15 -12.01
C ARG A 261 2.38 -43.17 -13.14
N GLY A 262 3.54 -42.57 -12.90
CA GLY A 262 4.69 -42.59 -13.83
C GLY A 262 4.48 -41.82 -15.13
N ARG A 263 3.53 -40.89 -15.18
CA ARG A 263 3.30 -40.04 -16.35
C ARG A 263 4.30 -38.89 -16.36
N THR A 264 4.66 -38.42 -17.55
CA THR A 264 5.60 -37.30 -17.70
C THR A 264 5.00 -36.03 -17.11
N VAL A 265 5.77 -35.37 -16.25
CA VAL A 265 5.42 -34.11 -15.61
C VAL A 265 6.21 -32.95 -16.22
N VAL A 266 5.73 -31.73 -16.07
CA VAL A 266 6.39 -30.54 -16.63
C VAL A 266 7.81 -30.35 -16.11
N THR A 267 8.11 -30.78 -14.88
CA THR A 267 9.46 -30.69 -14.29
C THR A 267 10.49 -31.60 -14.98
N ASP A 268 10.05 -32.66 -15.67
CA ASP A 268 10.94 -33.57 -16.41
C ASP A 268 11.67 -32.88 -17.58
N TYR A 269 11.14 -31.76 -18.07
CA TYR A 269 11.71 -30.98 -19.17
C TYR A 269 12.79 -29.97 -18.71
N PHE A 270 12.98 -29.82 -17.41
CA PHE A 270 13.84 -28.78 -16.83
C PHE A 270 14.87 -29.36 -15.85
N LYS A 271 15.47 -30.50 -16.22
CA LYS A 271 16.45 -31.21 -15.37
C LYS A 271 17.76 -30.44 -15.17
N ASP A 272 18.07 -29.52 -16.07
CA ASP A 272 19.28 -28.70 -16.03
C ASP A 272 19.14 -27.45 -15.16
N ILE A 273 17.97 -27.25 -14.53
CA ILE A 273 17.70 -26.12 -13.65
C ILE A 273 17.88 -26.59 -12.21
N GLU A 274 18.88 -26.04 -11.52
CA GLU A 274 19.16 -26.35 -10.10
C GLU A 274 18.11 -25.76 -9.16
N ALA A 275 17.37 -24.75 -9.60
CA ALA A 275 16.31 -24.11 -8.83
C ALA A 275 15.03 -24.96 -8.76
N ARG A 276 14.31 -24.85 -7.64
CA ARG A 276 13.05 -25.57 -7.44
C ARG A 276 11.92 -24.99 -8.30
N ILE A 277 11.33 -25.82 -9.16
CA ILE A 277 10.28 -25.41 -10.10
C ILE A 277 8.88 -25.61 -9.50
N TYR A 278 8.04 -24.58 -9.62
CA TYR A 278 6.63 -24.61 -9.24
C TYR A 278 5.75 -24.46 -10.48
N PRO A 279 5.04 -25.52 -10.90
CA PRO A 279 4.10 -25.45 -12.02
C PRO A 279 2.91 -24.56 -11.67
N VAL A 280 2.58 -23.62 -12.56
CA VAL A 280 1.39 -22.77 -12.48
C VAL A 280 0.60 -22.96 -13.77
N VAL A 281 -0.70 -23.24 -13.66
CA VAL A 281 -1.62 -23.25 -14.80
C VAL A 281 -2.19 -21.85 -14.91
N VAL A 282 -1.98 -21.21 -16.06
CA VAL A 282 -2.63 -19.96 -16.45
C VAL A 282 -3.70 -20.28 -17.47
#